data_AF-A0A6B1YP82-F1
#
_entry.id   AF-A0A6B1YP82-F1
#
_cell.length_a   1.000
_cell.length_b   1.000
_cell.length_c   1.000
_cell.angle_alpha   90.00
_cell.angle_beta   90.00
_cell.angle_gamma   90.00
#
_symmetry.space_group_name_H-M   'P 1'
#
loop_
_entity.id
_entity.type
_entity.pdbx_description
1 polymer ?
#
loop_
_entity_poly.entity_id
_entity_poly.type
_entity_poly.pdbx_seq_one_letter_code
_entity_poly.pdbx_strand_id
1 'polypeptide(L)'
;MDNVELLRKRLRSAKQRARYWAGVPNRSGFGYKPAGSSTYDADAEYEMALDDCAALADEIERITGKRPTTSDPKREFNAYFARSVLPKIAKAD
;
A
#
# COMPACT_ATOMS: atom_id res chain seq x y z
N MET A 1 21.90 -15.56 -4.10
CA MET A 1 20.52 -15.03 -4.11
C MET A 1 19.97 -15.23 -5.50
N ASP A 2 18.81 -15.87 -5.62
CA ASP A 2 18.09 -15.98 -6.88
C ASP A 2 17.54 -14.59 -7.28
N ASN A 3 17.55 -14.28 -8.58
CA ASN A 3 17.05 -13.02 -9.12
C ASN A 3 15.57 -12.80 -8.74
N VAL A 4 14.77 -13.87 -8.73
CA VAL A 4 13.35 -13.82 -8.31
C VAL A 4 13.23 -13.49 -6.81
N GLU A 5 14.16 -13.96 -5.98
CA GLU A 5 14.16 -13.69 -4.54
C GLU A 5 14.46 -12.21 -4.26
N LEU A 6 15.38 -11.62 -5.03
CA LEU A 6 15.67 -10.18 -4.96
C LEU A 6 14.46 -9.34 -5.37
N LEU A 7 13.78 -9.70 -6.46
CA LEU A 7 12.55 -9.02 -6.91
C LEU A 7 11.45 -9.12 -5.86
N ARG A 8 11.25 -10.29 -5.24
CA ARG A 8 10.29 -10.45 -4.14
C ARG A 8 10.65 -9.60 -2.93
N LYS A 9 11.93 -9.44 -2.61
CA LYS A 9 12.39 -8.55 -1.54
C LYS A 9 12.09 -7.08 -1.87
N ARG A 10 12.39 -6.64 -3.09
CA ARG A 10 12.06 -5.29 -3.58
C ARG A 10 10.56 -5.03 -3.54
N LEU A 11 9.75 -6.00 -3.95
CA LEU A 11 8.30 -5.90 -3.91
C LEU A 11 7.77 -5.73 -2.48
N ARG A 12 8.34 -6.45 -1.50
CA ARG A 12 7.99 -6.25 -0.08
C ARG A 12 8.31 -4.83 0.39
N SER A 13 9.45 -4.29 -0.01
CA SER A 13 9.84 -2.91 0.32
C SER A 13 8.94 -1.87 -0.36
N ALA A 14 8.57 -2.06 -1.63
CA ALA A 14 7.63 -1.19 -2.32
C ALA A 14 6.25 -1.18 -1.64
N LYS A 15 5.73 -2.35 -1.25
CA LYS A 15 4.48 -2.46 -0.47
C LYS A 15 4.54 -1.74 0.87
N GLN A 16 5.68 -1.80 1.55
CA GLN A 16 5.87 -1.08 2.82
C GLN A 16 5.88 0.43 2.61
N ARG A 17 6.53 0.93 1.54
CA ARG A 17 6.48 2.35 1.16
C ARG A 17 5.07 2.81 0.83
N ALA A 18 4.35 2.06 -0.01
CA ALA A 18 2.95 2.38 -0.33
C ALA A 18 2.09 2.45 0.94
N ARG A 19 2.26 1.51 1.87
CA ARG A 19 1.54 1.56 3.15
C ARG A 19 1.95 2.74 4.03
N TYR A 20 3.22 3.09 4.06
CA TYR A 20 3.71 4.25 4.82
C TYR A 20 3.09 5.54 4.30
N TRP A 21 3.23 5.80 3.00
CA TRP A 21 2.73 7.01 2.35
C TRP A 21 1.20 7.07 2.27
N ALA A 22 0.51 5.92 2.28
CA ALA A 22 -0.94 5.87 2.38
C ALA A 22 -1.50 6.52 3.65
N GLY A 23 -0.69 6.68 4.72
CA GLY A 23 -1.11 7.27 5.99
C GLY A 23 -2.17 6.44 6.74
N VAL A 24 -2.47 5.22 6.29
CA VAL A 24 -3.49 4.36 6.91
C VAL A 24 -3.02 3.82 8.27
N PRO A 25 -3.90 3.78 9.28
CA PRO A 25 -3.56 3.24 10.59
C PRO A 25 -3.29 1.73 10.53
N ASN A 26 -2.31 1.28 11.32
CA ASN A 26 -1.98 -0.11 11.53
C ASN A 26 -1.74 -0.41 13.03
N ARG A 27 -1.48 -1.68 13.38
CA ARG A 27 -1.24 -2.12 14.78
C ARG A 27 -0.08 -1.43 15.48
N SER A 28 0.90 -0.93 14.73
CA SER A 28 2.08 -0.19 15.21
C SER A 28 1.93 1.34 15.17
N GLY A 29 0.78 1.87 14.73
CA GLY A 29 0.48 3.30 14.69
C GLY A 29 -0.07 3.79 13.34
N PHE A 30 -0.19 5.11 13.21
CA PHE A 30 -0.42 5.77 11.93
C PHE A 30 0.89 5.79 11.14
N GLY A 31 0.82 5.58 9.81
CA GLY A 31 1.97 5.59 8.90
C GLY A 31 2.68 6.96 8.82
N TYR A 32 2.78 7.51 7.62
CA TYR A 32 3.33 8.84 7.40
C TYR A 32 2.71 9.89 8.35
N LYS A 33 3.56 10.65 9.04
CA LYS A 33 3.18 11.73 9.94
C LYS A 33 3.59 13.07 9.31
N PRO A 34 2.63 13.93 8.91
CA PRO A 34 2.92 15.15 8.15
C PRO A 34 3.45 16.30 9.04
N ALA A 35 4.29 16.03 10.05
CA ALA A 35 4.76 17.05 10.99
C ALA A 35 5.64 18.15 10.36
N GLY A 36 5.97 18.05 9.07
CA GLY A 36 6.69 19.07 8.31
C GLY A 36 6.66 18.87 6.80
N SER A 37 5.61 18.23 6.27
CA SER A 37 5.54 17.79 4.87
C SER A 37 4.20 18.13 4.23
N SER A 38 4.18 18.43 2.93
CA SER A 38 2.93 18.62 2.20
C SER A 38 2.18 17.29 2.05
N THR A 39 0.85 17.33 2.12
CA THR A 39 -0.01 16.17 1.80
C THR A 39 0.11 15.78 0.32
N TYR A 40 0.36 16.76 -0.55
CA TYR A 40 0.59 16.54 -1.98
C TYR A 40 1.82 15.65 -2.23
N ASP A 41 2.91 15.88 -1.48
CA ASP A 41 4.13 15.09 -1.61
C ASP A 41 3.88 13.64 -1.18
N ALA A 42 3.03 13.44 -0.15
CA ALA A 42 2.68 12.11 0.32
C ALA A 42 1.84 11.31 -0.68
N ASP A 43 0.90 11.98 -1.36
CA ASP A 43 0.09 11.33 -2.39
C ASP A 43 0.93 10.98 -3.62
N ALA A 44 1.85 11.85 -4.05
CA ALA A 44 2.77 11.54 -5.14
C ALA A 44 3.67 10.34 -4.81
N GLU A 45 4.26 10.32 -3.62
CA GLU A 45 5.08 9.21 -3.13
C GLU A 45 4.31 7.90 -2.98
N TYR A 46 3.03 8.00 -2.63
CA TYR A 46 2.12 6.86 -2.58
C TYR A 46 1.89 6.24 -3.96
N GLU A 47 1.54 7.06 -4.95
CA GLU A 47 1.30 6.60 -6.33
C GLU A 47 2.56 6.00 -6.95
N MET A 48 3.73 6.65 -6.78
CA MET A 48 5.01 6.10 -7.23
C MET A 48 5.31 4.73 -6.61
N ALA A 49 4.99 4.53 -5.32
CA ALA A 49 5.18 3.24 -4.68
C ALA A 49 4.20 2.15 -5.18
N LEU A 50 3.00 2.52 -5.64
CA LEU A 50 2.08 1.60 -6.30
C LEU A 50 2.58 1.20 -7.69
N ASP A 51 3.07 2.16 -8.47
CA ASP A 51 3.68 1.89 -9.78
C ASP A 51 4.88 0.93 -9.65
N ASP A 52 5.75 1.17 -8.66
CA ASP A 52 6.85 0.27 -8.33
C ASP A 52 6.35 -1.14 -7.96
N CYS A 53 5.25 -1.25 -7.21
CA CYS A 53 4.64 -2.53 -6.90
C CYS A 53 4.16 -3.25 -8.16
N ALA A 54 3.49 -2.54 -9.06
CA ALA A 54 2.98 -3.09 -10.31
C ALA A 54 4.14 -3.58 -11.20
N ALA A 55 5.14 -2.73 -11.46
CA ALA A 55 6.30 -3.07 -12.28
C ALA A 55 7.05 -4.31 -11.74
N LEU A 56 7.25 -4.40 -10.43
CA LEU A 56 7.91 -5.56 -9.81
C LEU A 56 7.04 -6.82 -9.88
N ALA A 57 5.72 -6.69 -9.80
CA ALA A 57 4.81 -7.83 -9.94
C ALA A 57 4.78 -8.35 -11.38
N ASP A 58 4.76 -7.45 -12.37
CA ASP A 58 4.91 -7.77 -13.81
C ASP A 58 6.22 -8.50 -14.08
N GLU A 59 7.33 -8.04 -13.50
CA GLU A 59 8.63 -8.68 -13.72
C GLU A 59 8.71 -10.07 -13.08
N ILE A 60 8.14 -10.25 -11.88
CA ILE A 60 8.04 -11.57 -11.25
C ILE A 60 7.14 -12.50 -12.06
N GLU A 61 6.01 -12.00 -12.57
CA GLU A 61 5.11 -12.75 -13.44
C GLU A 61 5.82 -13.20 -14.72
N ARG A 62 6.56 -12.30 -15.38
CA ARG A 62 7.34 -12.62 -16.58
C ARG A 62 8.32 -13.77 -16.37
N ILE A 63 8.95 -13.85 -15.19
CA ILE A 63 9.94 -14.90 -14.89
C ILE A 63 9.30 -16.19 -14.39
N THR A 64 8.24 -16.09 -13.58
CA THR A 64 7.67 -17.23 -12.84
C THR A 64 6.33 -17.74 -13.37
N GLY A 65 5.71 -17.01 -14.30
CA GLY A 65 4.35 -17.24 -14.80
C GLY A 65 3.25 -16.95 -13.77
N LYS A 66 3.59 -16.39 -12.59
CA LYS A 66 2.63 -16.14 -11.50
C LYS A 66 2.78 -14.72 -10.96
N ARG A 67 1.73 -13.91 -11.14
CA ARG A 67 1.68 -12.56 -10.60
C ARG A 67 1.49 -12.56 -9.07
N PRO A 68 2.39 -11.92 -8.30
CA PRO A 68 2.16 -11.71 -6.88
C PRO A 68 1.11 -10.62 -6.66
N THR A 69 0.25 -10.80 -5.65
CA THR A 69 -0.78 -9.81 -5.29
C THR A 69 -0.17 -8.48 -4.85
N THR A 70 -0.63 -7.37 -5.41
CA THR A 70 -0.26 -6.00 -5.02
C THR A 70 -1.49 -5.28 -4.49
N SER A 71 -1.76 -5.44 -3.20
CA SER A 71 -2.91 -4.80 -2.58
C SER A 71 -2.68 -3.30 -2.37
N ASP A 72 -3.74 -2.53 -2.57
CA ASP A 72 -3.80 -1.07 -2.38
C ASP A 72 -4.24 -0.76 -0.94
N PRO A 73 -3.35 -0.19 -0.10
CA PRO A 73 -3.65 0.09 1.31
C PRO A 73 -4.79 1.09 1.52
N LYS A 74 -4.91 2.13 0.70
CA LYS A 74 -5.98 3.14 0.83
C LYS A 74 -7.34 2.52 0.47
N ARG A 75 -7.40 1.77 -0.62
CA ARG A 75 -8.60 1.09 -1.08
C ARG A 75 -9.08 0.01 -0.10
N GLU A 76 -8.16 -0.79 0.44
CA GLU A 76 -8.48 -1.78 1.47
C GLU A 76 -9.04 -1.12 2.73
N PHE A 77 -8.40 -0.03 3.19
CA PHE A 77 -8.88 0.71 4.34
C PHE A 77 -10.26 1.33 4.10
N ASN A 78 -10.47 2.00 2.97
CA ASN A 78 -11.75 2.61 2.62
C ASN A 78 -12.87 1.57 2.53
N ALA A 79 -12.61 0.41 1.94
CA ALA A 79 -13.58 -0.69 1.89
C ALA A 79 -13.92 -1.22 3.29
N TYR A 80 -12.92 -1.40 4.15
CA TYR A 80 -13.13 -1.82 5.53
C TYR A 80 -13.93 -0.78 6.33
N PHE A 81 -13.56 0.50 6.21
CA PHE A 81 -14.21 1.62 6.86
C PHE A 81 -15.67 1.73 6.44
N ALA A 82 -15.95 1.68 5.14
CA ALA A 82 -17.30 1.73 4.60
C ALA A 82 -18.17 0.55 5.05
N ARG A 83 -17.60 -0.66 5.12
CA ARG A 83 -18.35 -1.85 5.54
C ARG A 83 -18.59 -1.92 7.05
N SER A 84 -17.63 -1.48 7.85
CA SER A 84 -17.58 -1.83 9.29
C SER A 84 -17.78 -0.64 10.22
N VAL A 85 -17.38 0.56 9.79
CA VAL A 85 -17.37 1.78 10.62
C VAL A 85 -18.55 2.68 10.26
N LEU A 86 -18.75 3.00 8.97
CA LEU A 86 -19.86 3.85 8.53
C LEU A 86 -21.24 3.39 9.06
N PRO A 87 -21.60 2.09 9.03
CA PRO A 87 -22.91 1.67 9.51
C PRO A 87 -23.12 1.82 11.02
N LYS A 88 -22.02 1.89 11.79
CA LYS A 88 -22.08 2.08 13.25
C LYS A 88 -22.26 3.56 13.60
N ILE A 89 -21.65 4.44 12.81
CA ILE A 89 -21.80 5.89 12.94
C ILE A 89 -23.20 6.31 12.48
N ALA A 90 -23.66 5.81 11.33
CA ALA A 90 -24.96 6.15 10.75
C ALA A 90 -26.18 5.64 11.55
N LYS A 91 -25.97 4.77 12.55
CA LYS A 91 -27.02 4.27 13.46
C LYS A 91 -26.92 4.89 14.86
N ALA A 92 -25.98 5.80 15.08
CA ALA A 92 -25.79 6.50 16.34
C ALA A 92 -26.63 7.80 16.44
N ASP A 93 -27.43 8.10 15.40
CA ASP A 93 -28.45 9.15 15.38
C ASP A 93 -29.85 8.55 15.60
#